data_AF-A0A9E1W9G7-F1
#
_entry.id   AF-A0A9E1W9G7-F1
#
_cell.length_a   1.000
_cell.length_b   1.000
_cell.length_c   1.000
_cell.angle_alpha   90.00
_cell.angle_beta   90.00
_cell.angle_gamma   90.00
#
_symmetry.space_group_name_H-M   'P 1'
#
loop_
_entity.id
_entity.type
_entity.pdbx_description
1 polymer ?
#
loop_
_entity_poly.entity_id
_entity_poly.type
_entity_poly.pdbx_seq_one_letter_code
_entity_poly.pdbx_strand_id
1 'polypeptide(L)'
;MAKFRINRFWSALITLVVIYAIVKWLIPAVSRWMTDLPFPLTVPGELIKIYMILAVVAMILLVTFSQKHLDEFLRPVLKFLRAEYGQIPRAVVLLLISLVIGYITYGVAVPTSETPISLRIQHPSSNFPKKFEDLKNPAADPPEAEVAAFIEQAKANDIALIAQVATDVEHWLEENPDGHMLSFLPTAPVKKFLAELDSGEVSMATAKAALIEKNLFEGRALYAMNCRACHGDSVSGDGPMADGFKLRPINFTDNGTIETIVEGYTFWRVMNGGPGLPVEATPWDSAMPEWKLSLTEEERWKIIMAEYDLAEKTPRIPEGH
;
A
#
# COMPACT_ATOMS: atom_id res chain seq x y z
N MET A 1 45.02 22.57 -26.56
CA MET A 1 43.66 21.98 -26.55
C MET A 1 42.74 22.91 -25.79
N ALA A 2 41.76 23.52 -26.47
CA ALA A 2 40.79 24.40 -25.81
C ALA A 2 39.88 23.54 -24.91
N LYS A 3 39.92 23.76 -23.59
CA LYS A 3 38.96 23.12 -22.67
C LYS A 3 37.58 23.70 -22.98
N PHE A 4 36.68 22.88 -23.52
CA PHE A 4 35.25 23.18 -23.58
C PHE A 4 34.76 23.42 -22.14
N ARG A 5 34.59 24.69 -21.75
CA ARG A 5 34.02 25.06 -20.45
C ARG A 5 32.52 25.21 -20.63
N ILE A 6 31.78 24.16 -20.27
CA ILE A 6 30.32 24.21 -20.18
C ILE A 6 29.94 25.28 -19.14
N ASN A 7 28.96 26.13 -19.46
CA ASN A 7 28.49 27.13 -18.51
C ASN A 7 27.83 26.45 -17.30
N ARG A 8 27.99 27.01 -16.10
CA ARG A 8 27.46 26.47 -14.83
C ARG A 8 25.98 26.15 -14.87
N PHE A 9 25.18 26.93 -15.58
CA PHE A 9 23.76 26.60 -15.81
C PHE A 9 23.58 25.20 -16.41
N TRP A 10 24.29 24.92 -17.51
CA TRP A 10 24.25 23.64 -18.19
C TRP A 10 24.90 22.54 -17.36
N SER A 11 25.98 22.85 -16.64
CA SER A 11 26.59 21.89 -15.72
C SER A 11 25.63 21.46 -14.62
N ALA A 12 24.92 22.41 -13.99
CA ALA A 12 23.92 22.13 -12.95
C ALA A 12 22.78 21.26 -13.48
N LEU A 13 22.24 21.62 -14.66
CA LEU A 13 21.18 20.85 -15.31
C LEU A 13 21.63 19.42 -15.63
N ILE A 14 22.81 19.27 -16.23
CA ILE A 14 23.39 17.96 -16.56
C ILE A 14 23.60 17.13 -15.29
N THR A 15 24.13 17.73 -14.22
CA THR A 15 24.32 17.03 -12.94
C THR A 15 23.00 16.49 -12.40
N LEU A 16 21.92 17.29 -12.39
CA LEU A 16 20.61 16.81 -11.95
C LEU A 16 20.06 15.68 -12.83
N VAL A 17 20.22 15.79 -14.15
CA VAL A 17 19.81 14.73 -15.09
C VAL A 17 20.61 13.45 -14.86
N VAL A 18 21.91 13.55 -14.59
CA VAL A 18 22.77 12.40 -14.28
C VAL A 18 22.37 11.76 -12.96
N ILE A 19 22.11 12.55 -11.92
CA ILE A 19 21.62 12.02 -10.62
C ILE A 19 20.31 11.28 -10.82
N TYR A 20 19.35 11.89 -11.52
CA TYR A 20 18.08 11.23 -11.84
C TYR A 20 18.28 9.92 -12.60
N ALA A 21 19.15 9.91 -13.61
CA ALA A 21 19.46 8.73 -14.40
C ALA A 21 20.09 7.61 -13.56
N ILE A 22 20.97 7.97 -12.63
CA ILE A 22 21.58 7.02 -11.69
C ILE A 22 20.50 6.38 -10.82
N VAL A 23 19.66 7.20 -10.19
CA VAL A 23 18.62 6.70 -9.27
C VAL A 23 17.57 5.88 -10.01
N LYS A 24 17.15 6.33 -11.20
CA LYS A 24 16.08 5.68 -11.96
C LYS A 24 16.52 4.43 -12.72
N TRP A 25 17.75 4.38 -13.20
CA TRP A 25 18.19 3.30 -14.09
C TRP A 25 19.42 2.55 -13.57
N LEU A 26 20.43 3.25 -13.05
CA LEU A 26 21.66 2.59 -12.59
C LEU A 26 21.42 1.77 -11.31
N ILE A 27 20.77 2.35 -10.29
CA ILE A 27 20.49 1.63 -9.03
C ILE A 27 19.66 0.37 -9.28
N PRO A 28 18.55 0.41 -10.04
CA PRO A 28 17.79 -0.79 -10.35
C PRO A 28 18.61 -1.83 -11.14
N ALA A 29 19.42 -1.40 -12.11
CA ALA A 29 20.29 -2.30 -12.87
C ALA A 29 21.34 -3.00 -11.98
N VAL A 30 21.97 -2.25 -11.06
CA VAL A 30 22.97 -2.77 -10.12
C VAL A 30 22.32 -3.67 -9.07
N SER A 31 21.10 -3.33 -8.60
CA SER A 31 20.37 -4.18 -7.65
C SER A 31 20.12 -5.58 -8.21
N ARG A 32 19.69 -5.67 -9.48
CA ARG A 32 19.47 -6.93 -10.17
C ARG A 32 20.74 -7.78 -10.26
N TRP A 33 21.89 -7.15 -10.44
CA TRP A 33 23.18 -7.83 -10.48
C TRP A 33 23.64 -8.32 -9.09
N MET A 34 23.26 -7.64 -8.01
CA MET A 34 23.69 -7.99 -6.65
C MET A 34 22.75 -8.96 -5.91
N THR A 35 21.45 -8.95 -6.20
CA THR A 35 20.46 -9.73 -5.42
C THR A 35 20.00 -11.01 -6.10
N ASP A 36 20.47 -11.31 -7.31
CA ASP A 36 20.03 -12.44 -8.16
C ASP A 36 18.51 -12.55 -8.35
N LEU A 37 17.77 -11.47 -8.05
CA LEU A 37 16.33 -11.42 -8.23
C LEU A 37 16.00 -11.36 -9.73
N PRO A 38 14.93 -12.05 -10.19
CA PRO A 38 14.51 -12.00 -11.60
C PRO A 38 14.02 -10.61 -12.03
N PHE A 39 13.71 -9.73 -11.07
CA PHE A 39 13.26 -8.35 -11.27
C PHE A 39 14.19 -7.36 -10.54
N PRO A 40 14.44 -6.16 -11.11
CA PRO A 40 15.23 -5.14 -10.45
C PRO A 40 14.46 -4.54 -9.27
N LEU A 41 15.16 -4.24 -8.16
CA LEU A 41 14.59 -3.46 -7.07
C LEU A 41 14.50 -2.01 -7.54
N THR A 42 13.31 -1.59 -7.93
CA THR A 42 13.04 -0.22 -8.36
C THR A 42 13.05 0.72 -7.17
N VAL A 43 13.59 1.92 -7.36
CA VAL A 43 13.53 2.96 -6.33
C VAL A 43 12.09 3.50 -6.30
N PRO A 44 11.38 3.45 -5.16
CA PRO A 44 10.01 3.95 -5.07
C PRO A 44 9.91 5.40 -5.54
N GLY A 45 8.81 5.76 -6.22
CA GLY A 45 8.63 7.08 -6.82
C GLY A 45 8.83 8.22 -5.82
N GLU A 46 8.31 8.08 -4.60
CA GLU A 46 8.51 9.06 -3.51
C GLU A 46 9.98 9.23 -3.13
N LEU A 47 10.73 8.14 -3.07
CA LEU A 47 12.15 8.19 -2.72
C LEU A 47 12.97 8.91 -3.80
N ILE A 48 12.63 8.71 -5.08
CA ILE A 48 13.21 9.49 -6.18
C ILE A 48 12.91 10.98 -6.00
N LYS A 49 11.67 11.36 -5.66
CA LYS A 49 11.30 12.77 -5.42
C LYS A 49 12.14 13.38 -4.30
N ILE A 50 12.28 12.69 -3.16
CA ILE A 50 13.08 13.16 -2.02
C ILE A 50 14.53 13.39 -2.42
N TYR A 51 15.18 12.42 -3.06
CA TYR A 51 16.58 12.57 -3.51
C TYR A 51 16.75 13.71 -4.52
N MET A 52 15.80 13.88 -5.44
CA MET A 52 15.85 14.99 -6.40
C MET A 52 15.65 16.34 -5.73
N ILE A 53 14.76 16.46 -4.74
CA ILE A 53 14.59 17.68 -3.94
C ILE A 53 15.90 18.03 -3.22
N LEU A 54 16.52 17.05 -2.53
CA LEU A 54 17.79 17.25 -1.84
C LEU A 54 18.90 17.65 -2.81
N ALA A 55 18.97 17.01 -3.99
CA ALA A 55 19.94 17.35 -5.03
C ALA A 55 19.73 18.78 -5.57
N VAL A 56 18.48 19.21 -5.76
CA VAL A 56 18.15 20.58 -6.16
C VAL A 56 18.54 21.58 -5.07
N VAL A 57 18.23 21.31 -3.80
CA VAL A 57 18.65 22.16 -2.68
C VAL A 57 20.16 22.29 -2.61
N ALA A 58 20.90 21.17 -2.71
CA ALA A 58 22.36 21.18 -2.76
C ALA A 58 22.90 21.96 -3.95
N MET A 59 22.27 21.84 -5.13
CA MET A 59 22.64 22.60 -6.32
C MET A 59 22.42 24.09 -6.13
N ILE A 60 21.29 24.50 -5.54
CA ILE A 60 21.01 25.90 -5.20
C ILE A 60 22.10 26.44 -4.29
N LEU A 61 22.43 25.73 -3.20
CA LEU A 61 23.50 26.13 -2.28
C LEU A 61 24.86 26.27 -3.00
N LEU A 62 25.20 25.35 -3.89
CA LEU A 62 26.45 25.40 -4.66
C LEU A 62 26.51 26.63 -5.59
N VAL A 63 25.39 26.96 -6.22
CA VAL A 63 25.26 28.11 -7.13
C VAL A 63 25.27 29.43 -6.37
N THR A 64 24.63 29.49 -5.20
CA THR A 64 24.53 30.72 -4.39
C THR A 64 25.75 30.98 -3.51
N PHE A 65 26.62 29.98 -3.33
CA PHE A 65 27.84 30.09 -2.52
C PHE A 65 28.78 31.25 -2.91
N SER A 66 28.74 31.69 -4.18
CA SER A 66 29.56 32.81 -4.66
C SER A 66 28.79 33.67 -5.65
N GLN A 67 28.92 35.00 -5.54
CA GLN A 67 28.36 35.95 -6.51
C GLN A 67 28.79 35.62 -7.95
N LYS A 68 30.05 35.21 -8.14
CA LYS A 68 30.55 34.78 -9.45
C LYS A 68 29.81 33.55 -9.99
N HIS A 69 29.49 32.60 -9.11
CA HIS A 69 28.76 31.37 -9.50
C HIS A 69 27.33 31.70 -9.90
N LEU A 70 26.67 32.55 -9.12
CA LEU A 70 25.31 33.02 -9.37
C LEU A 70 25.24 33.76 -10.71
N ASP A 71 26.16 34.68 -10.96
CA ASP A 71 26.24 35.42 -12.23
C ASP A 71 26.46 34.48 -13.43
N GLU A 72 27.42 33.55 -13.32
CA GLU A 72 27.68 32.55 -14.37
C GLU A 72 26.43 31.69 -14.65
N PHE A 73 25.71 31.30 -13.59
CA PHE A 73 24.48 30.51 -13.68
C PHE A 73 23.32 31.30 -14.30
N LEU A 74 23.08 32.55 -13.91
CA LEU A 74 21.97 33.36 -14.41
C LEU A 74 22.21 33.92 -15.81
N ARG A 75 23.47 34.06 -16.25
CA ARG A 75 23.82 34.63 -17.57
C ARG A 75 22.96 34.08 -18.72
N PRO A 76 22.84 32.76 -18.96
CA PRO A 76 22.04 32.24 -20.07
C PRO A 76 20.56 32.58 -19.94
N VAL A 77 20.01 32.53 -18.73
CA VAL A 77 18.59 32.82 -18.44
C VAL A 77 18.29 34.28 -18.74
N LEU A 78 19.12 35.20 -18.24
CA LEU A 78 18.95 36.63 -18.47
C LEU A 78 19.14 37.00 -19.94
N LYS A 79 20.13 36.41 -20.62
CA LYS A 79 20.32 36.58 -22.08
C LYS A 79 19.08 36.14 -22.87
N PHE A 80 18.50 35.01 -22.49
CA PHE A 80 17.26 34.51 -23.09
C PHE A 80 16.07 35.46 -22.87
N LEU A 81 15.84 35.91 -21.63
CA LEU A 81 14.73 36.82 -21.31
C LEU A 81 14.86 38.17 -22.03
N ARG A 82 16.09 38.68 -22.15
CA ARG A 82 16.41 39.90 -22.91
C ARG A 82 16.32 39.75 -24.43
N ALA A 83 15.99 38.56 -24.93
CA ALA A 83 15.96 38.21 -26.35
C ALA A 83 17.32 38.38 -27.07
N GLU A 84 18.43 38.25 -26.36
CA GLU A 84 19.78 38.33 -26.96
C GLU A 84 20.05 37.16 -27.93
N TYR A 85 19.35 36.04 -27.77
CA TYR A 85 19.36 34.91 -28.71
C TYR A 85 18.35 35.07 -29.86
N GLY A 86 17.61 36.18 -29.90
CA GLY A 86 16.56 36.47 -30.88
C GLY A 86 15.16 36.46 -30.28
N GLN A 87 14.28 37.28 -30.86
CA GLN A 87 12.88 37.42 -30.41
C GLN A 87 12.04 36.17 -30.71
N ILE A 88 12.26 35.55 -31.88
CA ILE A 88 11.52 34.36 -32.32
C ILE A 88 11.84 33.16 -31.41
N PRO A 89 13.10 32.78 -31.14
CA PRO A 89 13.42 31.70 -30.19
C PRO A 89 12.83 31.93 -28.80
N ARG A 90 12.85 33.17 -28.30
CA ARG A 90 12.24 33.52 -27.01
C ARG A 90 10.73 33.27 -27.02
N ALA A 91 10.02 33.76 -28.03
CA ALA A 91 8.57 33.58 -28.15
C ALA A 91 8.18 32.10 -28.24
N VAL A 92 8.91 31.31 -29.05
CA VAL A 92 8.70 29.88 -29.20
C VAL A 92 8.86 29.15 -27.87
N VAL A 93 9.96 29.39 -27.14
CA VAL A 93 10.21 28.71 -25.86
C VAL A 93 9.17 29.09 -24.81
N LEU A 94 8.76 30.36 -24.72
CA LEU A 94 7.71 30.79 -23.78
C LEU A 94 6.35 30.16 -24.09
N LEU A 95 6.00 30.06 -25.39
CA LEU A 95 4.79 29.38 -25.82
C LEU A 95 4.84 27.88 -25.49
N LEU A 96 5.97 27.21 -25.76
CA LEU A 96 6.17 25.80 -25.41
C LEU A 96 6.07 25.55 -23.90
N ILE A 97 6.70 26.38 -23.07
CA ILE A 97 6.59 26.28 -21.60
C ILE A 97 5.13 26.39 -21.18
N SER A 98 4.38 27.33 -21.75
CA SER A 98 2.96 27.53 -21.43
C SER A 98 2.11 26.30 -21.82
N LEU A 99 2.36 25.72 -23.00
CA LEU A 99 1.69 24.50 -23.46
C LEU A 99 2.05 23.28 -22.61
N VAL A 100 3.31 23.14 -22.20
CA VAL A 100 3.76 22.04 -21.32
C VAL A 100 3.10 22.15 -19.95
N ILE A 101 3.06 23.34 -19.36
CA ILE A 101 2.36 23.57 -18.08
C ILE A 101 0.86 23.24 -18.24
N GLY A 102 0.24 23.69 -19.32
CA GLY A 102 -1.16 23.36 -19.63
C GLY A 102 -1.40 21.85 -19.74
N TYR A 103 -0.52 21.12 -20.44
CA TYR A 103 -0.60 19.67 -20.60
C TYR A 103 -0.42 18.92 -19.27
N ILE A 104 0.57 19.30 -18.47
CA ILE A 104 0.79 18.74 -17.13
C ILE A 104 -0.45 18.98 -16.26
N THR A 105 -0.98 20.20 -16.27
CA THR A 105 -2.17 20.57 -15.47
C THR A 105 -3.40 19.79 -15.92
N TYR A 106 -3.61 19.64 -17.23
CA TYR A 106 -4.69 18.81 -17.77
C TYR A 106 -4.56 17.35 -17.31
N GLY A 107 -3.36 16.77 -17.35
CA GLY A 107 -3.13 15.39 -16.88
C GLY A 107 -3.42 15.19 -15.39
N VAL A 108 -3.21 16.22 -14.55
CA VAL A 108 -3.52 16.18 -13.12
C VAL A 108 -5.00 16.45 -12.83
N ALA A 109 -5.64 17.32 -13.62
CA ALA A 109 -6.99 17.80 -13.35
C ALA A 109 -8.10 17.04 -14.11
N VAL A 110 -7.76 16.32 -15.18
CA VAL A 110 -8.76 15.56 -15.94
C VAL A 110 -9.23 14.36 -15.11
N PRO A 111 -10.54 14.19 -14.89
CA PRO A 111 -11.06 13.02 -14.19
C PRO A 111 -10.76 11.76 -15.01
N THR A 112 -10.06 10.80 -14.43
CA THR A 112 -9.92 9.47 -15.02
C THR A 112 -11.21 8.70 -14.77
N SER A 113 -12.02 8.54 -15.81
CA SER A 113 -13.08 7.53 -15.83
C SER A 113 -12.41 6.17 -15.98
N GLU A 114 -11.92 5.58 -14.90
CA GLU A 114 -11.63 4.16 -14.92
C GLU A 114 -12.97 3.45 -15.19
N THR A 115 -13.11 2.85 -16.38
CA THR A 115 -14.18 1.88 -16.58
C THR A 115 -14.00 0.84 -15.51
N PRO A 116 -15.02 0.50 -14.71
CA PRO A 116 -14.83 -0.49 -13.66
C PRO A 116 -14.24 -1.75 -14.32
N ILE A 117 -12.97 -2.05 -13.99
CA ILE A 117 -12.30 -3.29 -14.40
C ILE A 117 -12.89 -4.45 -13.58
N SER A 118 -14.04 -4.26 -12.93
CA SER A 118 -14.99 -5.34 -12.80
C SER A 118 -15.35 -5.80 -14.23
N LEU A 119 -14.50 -6.64 -14.81
CA LEU A 119 -15.01 -7.89 -15.33
C LEU A 119 -15.93 -8.36 -14.20
N ARG A 120 -17.23 -8.19 -14.39
CA ARG A 120 -18.21 -8.58 -13.39
C ARG A 120 -18.06 -10.10 -13.33
N ILE A 121 -17.17 -10.58 -12.46
CA ILE A 121 -16.94 -12.00 -12.18
C ILE A 121 -18.19 -12.42 -11.40
N GLN A 122 -19.33 -12.49 -12.10
CA GLN A 122 -20.60 -12.97 -11.54
C GLN A 122 -20.50 -14.47 -11.21
N HIS A 123 -19.48 -15.12 -11.74
CA HIS A 123 -19.07 -16.49 -11.52
C HIS A 123 -17.56 -16.48 -11.29
N PRO A 124 -17.04 -17.06 -10.20
CA PRO A 124 -15.61 -17.28 -10.04
C PRO A 124 -15.00 -17.84 -11.33
N SER A 125 -13.76 -17.46 -11.66
CA SER A 125 -13.05 -18.05 -12.81
C SER A 125 -13.23 -19.57 -12.79
N SER A 126 -13.32 -20.23 -13.95
CA SER A 126 -13.57 -21.69 -14.07
C SER A 126 -12.62 -22.59 -13.24
N ASN A 127 -11.55 -22.02 -12.70
CA ASN A 127 -10.53 -22.66 -11.87
C ASN A 127 -10.69 -22.42 -10.36
N PHE A 128 -11.70 -21.68 -9.90
CA PHE A 128 -12.02 -21.56 -8.48
C PHE A 128 -12.51 -22.93 -7.97
N PRO A 129 -11.79 -23.57 -7.04
CA PRO A 129 -12.15 -24.93 -6.65
C PRO A 129 -13.43 -24.91 -5.80
N LYS A 130 -14.44 -25.69 -6.20
CA LYS A 130 -15.73 -25.81 -5.50
C LYS A 130 -15.61 -26.06 -3.99
N LYS A 131 -14.55 -26.74 -3.54
CA LYS A 131 -14.31 -26.99 -2.11
C LYS A 131 -14.15 -25.71 -1.27
N PHE A 132 -13.87 -24.57 -1.90
CA PHE A 132 -13.78 -23.27 -1.21
C PHE A 132 -15.09 -22.47 -1.31
N GLU A 133 -16.05 -22.86 -2.14
CA GLU A 133 -17.25 -22.05 -2.46
C GLU A 133 -18.09 -21.73 -1.22
N ASP A 134 -18.22 -22.71 -0.32
CA ASP A 134 -19.04 -22.61 0.88
C ASP A 134 -18.23 -22.17 2.13
N LEU A 135 -16.94 -21.90 1.99
CA LEU A 135 -16.14 -21.47 3.14
C LEU A 135 -16.58 -20.10 3.64
N LYS A 136 -16.66 -20.01 4.96
CA LYS A 136 -16.95 -18.80 5.72
C LYS A 136 -15.79 -18.47 6.64
N ASN A 137 -15.60 -17.19 6.87
CA ASN A 137 -14.53 -16.69 7.73
C ASN A 137 -14.82 -17.03 9.20
N PRO A 138 -14.10 -17.98 9.82
CA PRO A 138 -14.31 -18.34 11.22
C PRO A 138 -13.92 -17.20 12.17
N ALA A 139 -13.04 -16.27 11.76
CA ALA A 139 -12.64 -15.14 12.61
C ALA A 139 -13.75 -14.07 12.72
N ALA A 140 -14.63 -13.99 11.72
CA ALA A 140 -15.79 -13.09 11.71
C ALA A 140 -17.01 -13.68 12.43
N ASP A 141 -17.09 -15.02 12.53
CA ASP A 141 -18.13 -15.75 13.24
C ASP A 141 -17.52 -16.88 14.08
N PRO A 142 -16.83 -16.56 15.19
CA PRO A 142 -16.11 -17.57 15.95
C PRO A 142 -17.07 -18.56 16.62
N PRO A 143 -16.72 -19.87 16.66
CA PRO A 143 -17.54 -20.89 17.27
C PRO A 143 -17.67 -20.67 18.77
N GLU A 144 -18.80 -21.13 19.35
CA GLU A 144 -19.09 -20.92 20.78
C GLU A 144 -17.99 -21.43 21.71
N ALA A 145 -17.31 -22.52 21.34
CA ALA A 145 -16.20 -23.07 22.11
C ALA A 145 -14.99 -22.11 22.18
N GLU A 146 -14.70 -21.39 21.11
CA GLU A 146 -13.62 -20.39 21.07
C GLU A 146 -14.00 -19.15 21.88
N VAL A 147 -15.26 -18.71 21.78
CA VAL A 147 -15.79 -17.61 22.61
C VAL A 147 -15.72 -17.97 24.10
N ALA A 148 -16.07 -19.20 24.47
CA ALA A 148 -15.96 -19.68 25.85
C ALA A 148 -14.52 -19.70 26.35
N ALA A 149 -13.57 -20.19 25.52
CA ALA A 149 -12.15 -20.15 25.85
C ALA A 149 -11.63 -18.71 26.01
N PHE A 150 -12.07 -17.79 25.14
CA PHE A 150 -11.74 -16.37 25.22
C PHE A 150 -12.24 -15.73 26.53
N ILE A 151 -13.44 -16.08 27.00
CA ILE A 151 -13.96 -15.60 28.29
C ILE A 151 -13.04 -16.03 29.44
N GLU A 152 -12.61 -17.29 29.47
CA GLU A 152 -11.73 -17.80 30.53
C GLU A 152 -10.34 -17.15 30.48
N GLN A 153 -9.78 -16.94 29.28
CA GLN A 153 -8.54 -16.19 29.10
C GLN A 153 -8.68 -14.73 29.56
N ALA A 154 -9.81 -14.09 29.25
CA ALA A 154 -10.08 -12.72 29.68
C ALA A 154 -10.15 -12.61 31.20
N LYS A 155 -10.86 -13.52 31.87
CA LYS A 155 -10.91 -13.57 33.35
C LYS A 155 -9.54 -13.74 33.99
N ALA A 156 -8.65 -14.49 33.34
CA ALA A 156 -7.27 -14.68 33.77
C ALA A 156 -6.33 -13.52 33.39
N ASN A 157 -6.80 -12.56 32.58
CA ASN A 157 -6.00 -11.54 31.92
C ASN A 157 -4.80 -12.13 31.13
N ASP A 158 -5.00 -13.31 30.53
CA ASP A 158 -3.98 -14.11 29.81
C ASP A 158 -4.36 -14.23 28.32
N ILE A 159 -4.77 -13.11 27.73
CA ILE A 159 -5.06 -13.06 26.30
C ILE A 159 -3.78 -12.65 25.57
N ALA A 160 -3.41 -13.44 24.56
CA ALA A 160 -2.31 -13.13 23.66
C ALA A 160 -2.83 -12.50 22.35
N LEU A 161 -2.10 -11.50 21.85
CA LEU A 161 -2.21 -11.02 20.49
C LEU A 161 -1.16 -11.72 19.61
N ILE A 162 -1.26 -11.55 18.29
CA ILE A 162 -0.26 -12.09 17.34
C ILE A 162 1.16 -11.62 17.68
N ALA A 163 2.16 -12.47 17.40
CA ALA A 163 3.56 -12.21 17.76
C ALA A 163 4.10 -10.89 17.15
N GLN A 164 3.60 -10.50 15.99
CA GLN A 164 4.04 -9.33 15.25
C GLN A 164 3.71 -8.00 15.95
N VAL A 165 2.72 -7.97 16.87
CA VAL A 165 2.37 -6.78 17.68
C VAL A 165 2.78 -6.92 19.14
N ALA A 166 3.41 -8.04 19.53
CA ALA A 166 3.72 -8.35 20.92
C ALA A 166 4.57 -7.27 21.59
N THR A 167 5.57 -6.73 20.89
CA THR A 167 6.45 -5.67 21.41
C THR A 167 5.69 -4.38 21.69
N ASP A 168 4.75 -3.98 20.83
CA ASP A 168 3.94 -2.78 21.03
C ASP A 168 2.98 -2.96 22.22
N VAL A 169 2.43 -4.17 22.38
CA VAL A 169 1.53 -4.53 23.47
C VAL A 169 2.28 -4.60 24.80
N GLU A 170 3.48 -5.19 24.84
CA GLU A 170 4.35 -5.24 26.01
C GLU A 170 4.70 -3.83 26.48
N HIS A 171 5.10 -2.95 25.56
CA HIS A 171 5.39 -1.57 25.88
C HIS A 171 4.16 -0.83 26.44
N TRP A 172 3.00 -1.05 25.84
CA TRP A 172 1.75 -0.47 26.34
C TRP A 172 1.40 -0.99 27.75
N LEU A 173 1.62 -2.27 28.03
CA LEU A 173 1.38 -2.86 29.36
C LEU A 173 2.33 -2.29 30.43
N GLU A 174 3.58 -1.99 30.09
CA GLU A 174 4.52 -1.30 30.99
C GLU A 174 4.01 0.09 31.41
N GLU A 175 3.38 0.81 30.48
CA GLU A 175 2.76 2.12 30.74
C GLU A 175 1.39 2.01 31.44
N ASN A 176 0.75 0.84 31.41
CA ASN A 176 -0.59 0.59 31.94
C ASN A 176 -0.62 -0.66 32.87
N PRO A 177 0.14 -0.68 33.97
CA PRO A 177 0.37 -1.88 34.78
C PRO A 177 -0.89 -2.42 35.48
N ASP A 178 -1.86 -1.54 35.76
CA ASP A 178 -3.12 -1.91 36.43
C ASP A 178 -4.27 -2.18 35.45
N GLY A 179 -4.01 -2.05 34.14
CA GLY A 179 -5.02 -2.22 33.09
C GLY A 179 -5.18 -3.68 32.66
N HIS A 180 -6.42 -4.07 32.36
CA HIS A 180 -6.68 -5.33 31.66
C HIS A 180 -6.09 -5.28 30.24
N MET A 181 -5.44 -6.34 29.74
CA MET A 181 -4.76 -6.36 28.44
C MET A 181 -5.68 -5.85 27.31
N LEU A 182 -6.89 -6.40 27.21
CA LEU A 182 -7.87 -5.98 26.20
C LEU A 182 -8.19 -4.48 26.17
N SER A 183 -7.92 -3.70 27.22
CA SER A 183 -8.13 -2.25 27.17
C SER A 183 -7.19 -1.54 26.18
N PHE A 184 -6.12 -2.21 25.72
CA PHE A 184 -5.34 -1.85 24.53
C PHE A 184 -6.19 -1.68 23.27
N LEU A 185 -7.35 -2.35 23.19
CA LEU A 185 -8.34 -2.23 22.10
C LEU A 185 -9.51 -1.36 22.58
N PRO A 186 -9.45 -0.02 22.45
CA PRO A 186 -10.42 0.89 23.06
C PRO A 186 -11.77 1.00 22.28
N THR A 187 -12.24 -0.11 21.71
CA THR A 187 -13.48 -0.18 20.92
C THR A 187 -14.71 -0.32 21.82
N ALA A 188 -15.89 0.05 21.31
CA ALA A 188 -17.12 -0.02 22.09
C ALA A 188 -17.48 -1.45 22.55
N PRO A 189 -17.36 -2.51 21.71
CA PRO A 189 -17.63 -3.87 22.15
C PRO A 189 -16.67 -4.35 23.24
N VAL A 190 -15.38 -4.02 23.13
CA VAL A 190 -14.37 -4.41 24.12
C VAL A 190 -14.61 -3.70 25.45
N LYS A 191 -14.89 -2.39 25.44
CA LYS A 191 -15.24 -1.65 26.66
C LYS A 191 -16.47 -2.22 27.37
N LYS A 192 -17.49 -2.59 26.59
CA LYS A 192 -18.69 -3.23 27.13
C LYS A 192 -18.37 -4.58 27.76
N PHE A 193 -17.54 -5.39 27.09
CA PHE A 193 -17.10 -6.69 27.61
C PHE A 193 -16.30 -6.56 28.91
N LEU A 194 -15.38 -5.60 28.98
CA LEU A 194 -14.61 -5.33 30.20
C LEU A 194 -15.50 -4.92 31.37
N ALA A 195 -16.51 -4.07 31.12
CA ALA A 195 -17.49 -3.70 32.16
C ALA A 195 -18.32 -4.90 32.66
N GLU A 196 -18.66 -5.85 31.78
CA GLU A 196 -19.33 -7.11 32.14
C GLU A 196 -18.40 -8.08 32.90
N LEU A 197 -17.10 -8.10 32.57
CA LEU A 197 -16.09 -8.84 33.32
C LEU A 197 -15.94 -8.31 34.74
N ASP A 198 -15.86 -6.99 34.90
CA ASP A 198 -15.74 -6.32 36.20
C ASP A 198 -16.98 -6.54 37.09
N SER A 199 -18.17 -6.65 36.50
CA SER A 199 -19.41 -6.97 37.24
C SER A 199 -19.59 -8.45 37.55
N GLY A 200 -18.80 -9.33 36.93
CA GLY A 200 -18.92 -10.78 37.05
C GLY A 200 -20.06 -11.42 36.22
N GLU A 201 -20.79 -10.62 35.43
CA GLU A 201 -21.91 -11.07 34.58
C GLU A 201 -21.53 -11.00 33.10
N VAL A 202 -20.75 -11.98 32.64
CA VAL A 202 -20.27 -12.02 31.25
C VAL A 202 -21.29 -12.67 30.32
N SER A 203 -21.74 -11.93 29.30
CA SER A 203 -22.60 -12.49 28.25
C SER A 203 -21.81 -13.05 27.07
N MET A 204 -22.25 -14.20 26.53
CA MET A 204 -21.65 -14.80 25.32
C MET A 204 -21.66 -13.84 24.12
N ALA A 205 -22.72 -13.04 23.97
CA ALA A 205 -22.86 -12.11 22.87
C ALA A 205 -21.83 -10.96 22.95
N THR A 206 -21.65 -10.37 24.14
CA THR A 206 -20.66 -9.30 24.32
C THR A 206 -19.23 -9.85 24.23
N ALA A 207 -18.97 -11.05 24.76
CA ALA A 207 -17.67 -11.72 24.63
C ALA A 207 -17.32 -12.01 23.16
N LYS A 208 -18.28 -12.54 22.39
CA LYS A 208 -18.13 -12.78 20.96
C LYS A 208 -17.80 -11.50 20.21
N ALA A 209 -18.50 -10.41 20.50
CA ALA A 209 -18.23 -9.12 19.87
C ALA A 209 -16.82 -8.60 20.20
N ALA A 210 -16.34 -8.74 21.44
CA ALA A 210 -14.98 -8.37 21.81
C ALA A 210 -13.91 -9.26 21.14
N LEU A 211 -14.17 -10.56 20.99
CA LEU A 211 -13.28 -11.47 20.25
C LEU A 211 -13.20 -11.10 18.76
N ILE A 212 -14.31 -10.74 18.14
CA ILE A 212 -14.34 -10.25 16.75
C ILE A 212 -13.50 -8.98 16.61
N GLU A 213 -13.58 -8.03 17.55
CA GLU A 213 -12.73 -6.82 17.54
C GLU A 213 -11.23 -7.16 17.68
N LYS A 214 -10.88 -8.12 18.54
CA LYS A 214 -9.50 -8.64 18.64
C LYS A 214 -9.04 -9.24 17.30
N ASN A 215 -9.84 -10.09 16.69
CA ASN A 215 -9.53 -10.73 15.41
C ASN A 215 -9.36 -9.70 14.29
N LEU A 216 -10.23 -8.68 14.27
CA LEU A 216 -10.15 -7.58 13.31
C LEU A 216 -8.88 -6.76 13.48
N PHE A 217 -8.51 -6.43 14.72
CA PHE A 217 -7.27 -5.70 15.01
C PHE A 217 -6.04 -6.47 14.50
N GLU A 218 -5.94 -7.76 14.83
CA GLU A 218 -4.86 -8.62 14.36
C GLU A 218 -4.84 -8.73 12.84
N GLY A 219 -6.01 -8.83 12.21
CA GLY A 219 -6.18 -8.81 10.76
C GLY A 219 -5.65 -7.53 10.12
N ARG A 220 -5.99 -6.36 10.68
CA ARG A 220 -5.50 -5.05 10.20
C ARG A 220 -3.99 -4.93 10.35
N ALA A 221 -3.43 -5.41 11.45
CA ALA A 221 -1.98 -5.44 11.65
C ALA A 221 -1.29 -6.32 10.59
N LEU A 222 -1.79 -7.55 10.40
CA LEU A 222 -1.29 -8.49 9.38
C LEU A 222 -1.41 -7.91 7.97
N TYR A 223 -2.53 -7.27 7.64
CA TYR A 223 -2.72 -6.58 6.37
C TYR A 223 -1.69 -5.46 6.17
N ALA A 224 -1.46 -4.64 7.21
CA ALA A 224 -0.51 -3.53 7.15
C ALA A 224 0.93 -4.02 6.87
N MET A 225 1.33 -5.17 7.42
CA MET A 225 2.66 -5.74 7.21
C MET A 225 2.83 -6.44 5.86
N ASN A 226 1.79 -7.12 5.38
CA ASN A 226 1.92 -8.05 4.25
C ASN A 226 1.32 -7.52 2.94
N CYS A 227 0.21 -6.77 3.02
CA CYS A 227 -0.63 -6.43 1.87
C CYS A 227 -0.54 -4.94 1.48
N ARG A 228 -0.44 -4.04 2.47
CA ARG A 228 -0.47 -2.57 2.30
C ARG A 228 0.52 -2.05 1.26
N ALA A 229 1.71 -2.62 1.17
CA ALA A 229 2.75 -2.11 0.28
C ALA A 229 2.32 -2.16 -1.21
N CYS A 230 1.43 -3.08 -1.58
CA CYS A 230 0.82 -3.16 -2.91
C CYS A 230 -0.62 -2.62 -2.93
N HIS A 231 -1.44 -3.04 -1.96
CA HIS A 231 -2.88 -2.74 -1.97
C HIS A 231 -3.26 -1.38 -1.36
N GLY A 232 -2.32 -0.71 -0.67
CA GLY A 232 -2.52 0.60 -0.04
C GLY A 232 -3.18 0.55 1.33
N ASP A 233 -3.37 1.72 1.96
CA ASP A 233 -4.09 1.82 3.23
C ASP A 233 -5.61 1.82 3.05
N SER A 234 -6.07 2.42 1.97
CA SER A 234 -7.47 2.48 1.59
C SER A 234 -7.93 1.23 0.86
N VAL A 235 -7.10 0.17 0.83
CA VAL A 235 -7.33 -1.07 0.07
C VAL A 235 -7.67 -0.84 -1.41
N SER A 236 -7.26 0.30 -1.97
CA SER A 236 -7.67 0.74 -3.32
C SER A 236 -6.67 0.37 -4.42
N GLY A 237 -5.64 -0.42 -4.12
CA GLY A 237 -4.58 -0.74 -5.08
C GLY A 237 -3.63 0.43 -5.34
N ASP A 238 -3.47 1.29 -4.35
CA ASP A 238 -2.68 2.53 -4.37
C ASP A 238 -1.44 2.46 -3.46
N GLY A 239 -1.01 1.25 -3.10
CA GLY A 239 0.22 1.04 -2.34
C GLY A 239 1.46 1.55 -3.10
N PRO A 240 2.56 1.89 -2.41
CA PRO A 240 3.76 2.45 -3.02
C PRO A 240 4.41 1.55 -4.09
N MET A 241 4.10 0.25 -4.10
CA MET A 241 4.57 -0.71 -5.11
C MET A 241 3.57 -0.96 -6.24
N ALA A 242 2.33 -0.45 -6.16
CA ALA A 242 1.25 -0.76 -7.10
C ALA A 242 1.61 -0.48 -8.56
N ASP A 243 2.24 0.67 -8.83
CA ASP A 243 2.62 1.11 -10.18
C ASP A 243 3.82 0.35 -10.76
N GLY A 244 4.46 -0.51 -9.97
CA GLY A 244 5.55 -1.38 -10.42
C GLY A 244 5.08 -2.61 -11.19
N PHE A 245 3.78 -2.93 -11.16
CA PHE A 245 3.21 -4.13 -11.75
C PHE A 245 2.41 -3.81 -13.00
N LYS A 246 2.52 -4.69 -14.01
CA LYS A 246 1.72 -4.62 -15.25
C LYS A 246 0.21 -4.69 -14.95
N LEU A 247 -0.17 -5.51 -13.98
CA LEU A 247 -1.52 -5.56 -13.41
C LEU A 247 -1.45 -4.91 -12.04
N ARG A 248 -2.06 -3.72 -11.90
CA ARG A 248 -2.19 -3.07 -10.60
C ARG A 248 -3.08 -3.93 -9.69
N PRO A 249 -2.82 -3.94 -8.37
CA PRO A 249 -3.72 -4.57 -7.42
C PRO A 249 -5.13 -4.00 -7.57
N ILE A 250 -6.14 -4.87 -7.43
CA ILE A 250 -7.55 -4.48 -7.59
C ILE A 250 -7.96 -3.50 -6.49
N ASN A 251 -8.78 -2.51 -6.84
CA ASN A 251 -9.39 -1.58 -5.90
C ASN A 251 -10.59 -2.25 -5.22
N PHE A 252 -10.48 -2.57 -3.93
CA PHE A 252 -11.57 -3.23 -3.18
C PHE A 252 -12.72 -2.28 -2.80
N THR A 253 -12.52 -0.96 -2.91
CA THR A 253 -13.56 0.04 -2.58
C THR A 253 -14.57 0.22 -3.73
N ASP A 254 -14.16 -0.12 -4.96
CA ASP A 254 -14.99 0.01 -6.15
C ASP A 254 -16.17 -0.96 -6.12
N ASN A 255 -17.33 -0.45 -6.54
CA ASN A 255 -18.50 -1.30 -6.71
C ASN A 255 -18.25 -2.31 -7.85
N GLY A 256 -18.57 -3.57 -7.61
CA GLY A 256 -18.36 -4.67 -8.54
C GLY A 256 -17.07 -5.46 -8.28
N THR A 257 -16.42 -5.30 -7.13
CA THR A 257 -15.13 -5.94 -6.82
C THR A 257 -15.28 -6.99 -5.71
N ILE A 258 -14.72 -6.75 -4.53
CA ILE A 258 -14.62 -7.73 -3.43
C ILE A 258 -15.98 -8.15 -2.87
N GLU A 259 -17.02 -7.32 -3.01
CA GLU A 259 -18.38 -7.62 -2.57
C GLU A 259 -19.14 -8.57 -3.51
N THR A 260 -18.65 -8.74 -4.74
CA THR A 260 -19.30 -9.62 -5.72
C THR A 260 -18.85 -11.07 -5.65
N ILE A 261 -17.82 -11.35 -4.84
CA ILE A 261 -17.21 -12.67 -4.68
C ILE A 261 -17.48 -13.24 -3.29
N VAL A 262 -17.54 -14.56 -3.21
CA VAL A 262 -17.71 -15.30 -1.94
C VAL A 262 -16.40 -15.28 -1.15
N GLU A 263 -16.47 -15.28 0.18
CA GLU A 263 -15.28 -15.22 1.06
C GLU A 263 -14.24 -16.29 0.72
N GLY A 264 -14.70 -17.51 0.42
CA GLY A 264 -13.79 -18.59 0.05
C GLY A 264 -13.00 -18.35 -1.24
N TYR A 265 -13.48 -17.52 -2.16
CA TYR A 265 -12.68 -17.07 -3.30
C TYR A 265 -11.55 -16.15 -2.85
N THR A 266 -11.85 -15.18 -1.98
CA THR A 266 -10.85 -14.28 -1.41
C THR A 266 -9.80 -15.07 -0.64
N PHE A 267 -10.22 -16.06 0.16
CA PHE A 267 -9.32 -16.97 0.85
C PHE A 267 -8.44 -17.78 -0.10
N TRP A 268 -9.03 -18.37 -1.14
CA TRP A 268 -8.27 -19.11 -2.15
C TRP A 268 -7.26 -18.21 -2.87
N ARG A 269 -7.64 -16.96 -3.16
CA ARG A 269 -6.77 -15.98 -3.83
C ARG A 269 -5.61 -15.57 -2.93
N VAL A 270 -5.87 -15.21 -1.68
CA VAL A 270 -4.82 -14.88 -0.69
C VAL A 270 -3.89 -16.07 -0.51
N MET A 271 -4.43 -17.28 -0.40
CA MET A 271 -3.65 -18.49 -0.24
C MET A 271 -2.67 -18.74 -1.40
N ASN A 272 -3.12 -18.66 -2.65
CA ASN A 272 -2.33 -19.11 -3.82
C ASN A 272 -1.63 -17.98 -4.57
N GLY A 273 -2.06 -16.73 -4.39
CA GLY A 273 -1.49 -15.58 -5.11
C GLY A 273 -1.74 -15.63 -6.62
N GLY A 274 -0.70 -15.29 -7.38
CA GLY A 274 -0.66 -15.35 -8.84
C GLY A 274 0.32 -16.39 -9.43
N PRO A 275 1.57 -16.52 -8.92
CA PRO A 275 2.56 -17.42 -9.50
C PRO A 275 2.09 -18.88 -9.56
N GLY A 276 2.24 -19.51 -10.73
CA GLY A 276 1.90 -20.93 -10.92
C GLY A 276 0.42 -21.21 -11.13
N LEU A 277 -0.45 -20.19 -11.15
CA LEU A 277 -1.83 -20.37 -11.53
C LEU A 277 -1.97 -20.64 -13.04
N PRO A 278 -2.87 -21.55 -13.46
CA PRO A 278 -3.11 -21.85 -14.86
C PRO A 278 -3.70 -20.63 -15.60
N VAL A 279 -3.52 -20.55 -16.92
CA VAL A 279 -3.87 -19.36 -17.72
C VAL A 279 -5.35 -19.00 -17.66
N GLU A 280 -6.24 -19.92 -17.31
CA GLU A 280 -7.67 -19.66 -17.18
C GLU A 280 -8.02 -19.05 -15.80
N ALA A 281 -7.10 -19.05 -14.83
CA ALA A 281 -7.26 -18.44 -13.51
C ALA A 281 -6.97 -16.93 -13.56
N THR A 282 -7.87 -16.17 -14.19
CA THR A 282 -7.72 -14.71 -14.34
C THR A 282 -7.78 -13.97 -12.99
N PRO A 283 -6.89 -12.99 -12.72
CA PRO A 283 -5.66 -12.69 -13.46
C PRO A 283 -4.55 -13.70 -13.13
N TRP A 284 -4.13 -14.50 -14.12
CA TRP A 284 -3.11 -15.55 -13.95
C TRP A 284 -1.69 -14.97 -13.90
N ASP A 285 -1.51 -13.79 -14.50
CA ASP A 285 -0.27 -13.01 -14.55
C ASP A 285 -0.19 -12.01 -13.38
N SER A 286 -0.70 -12.40 -12.20
CA SER A 286 -0.65 -11.59 -10.98
C SER A 286 0.70 -11.74 -10.28
N ALA A 287 1.23 -10.63 -9.77
CA ALA A 287 2.45 -10.63 -8.95
C ALA A 287 2.19 -10.92 -7.46
N MET A 288 0.94 -11.18 -7.08
CA MET A 288 0.57 -11.46 -5.69
C MET A 288 1.29 -12.72 -5.17
N PRO A 289 2.01 -12.66 -4.04
CA PRO A 289 2.70 -13.81 -3.47
C PRO A 289 1.77 -14.95 -3.06
N GLU A 290 2.34 -16.16 -2.94
CA GLU A 290 1.66 -17.32 -2.39
C GLU A 290 1.71 -17.31 -0.86
N TRP A 291 0.74 -16.65 -0.21
CA TRP A 291 0.81 -16.40 1.23
C TRP A 291 0.71 -17.65 2.10
N LYS A 292 0.27 -18.78 1.57
CA LYS A 292 0.22 -20.05 2.33
C LYS A 292 1.57 -20.58 2.79
N LEU A 293 2.65 -20.06 2.20
CA LEU A 293 4.02 -20.42 2.56
C LEU A 293 4.54 -19.62 3.77
N SER A 294 3.87 -18.52 4.12
CA SER A 294 4.37 -17.58 5.14
C SER A 294 3.34 -17.20 6.20
N LEU A 295 2.04 -17.40 5.90
CA LEU A 295 0.93 -17.11 6.80
C LEU A 295 0.11 -18.36 7.07
N THR A 296 -0.29 -18.52 8.32
CA THR A 296 -1.22 -19.55 8.76
C THR A 296 -2.61 -19.35 8.13
N GLU A 297 -3.46 -20.36 8.20
CA GLU A 297 -4.86 -20.24 7.77
C GLU A 297 -5.62 -19.18 8.58
N GLU A 298 -5.44 -19.17 9.91
CA GLU A 298 -6.07 -18.20 10.80
C GLU A 298 -5.65 -16.76 10.48
N GLU A 299 -4.35 -16.50 10.29
CA GLU A 299 -3.84 -15.18 9.91
C GLU A 299 -4.44 -14.71 8.58
N ARG A 300 -4.57 -15.60 7.59
CA ARG A 300 -5.18 -15.26 6.30
C ARG A 300 -6.66 -14.92 6.45
N TRP A 301 -7.41 -15.66 7.28
CA TRP A 301 -8.80 -15.33 7.56
C TRP A 301 -8.97 -13.97 8.26
N LYS A 302 -8.08 -13.65 9.21
CA LYS A 302 -8.05 -12.32 9.86
C LYS A 302 -7.72 -11.21 8.87
N ILE A 303 -6.75 -11.41 7.96
CA ILE A 303 -6.45 -10.44 6.89
C ILE A 303 -7.68 -10.20 6.02
N ILE A 304 -8.37 -11.25 5.58
CA ILE A 304 -9.56 -11.12 4.73
C ILE A 304 -10.68 -10.37 5.47
N MET A 305 -10.86 -10.64 6.76
CA MET A 305 -11.79 -9.88 7.61
C MET A 305 -11.45 -8.38 7.58
N ALA A 306 -10.17 -8.04 7.71
CA ALA A 306 -9.70 -6.65 7.64
C ALA A 306 -9.84 -6.04 6.24
N GLU A 307 -9.64 -6.80 5.16
CA GLU A 307 -9.84 -6.30 3.78
C GLU A 307 -11.28 -5.85 3.55
N TYR A 308 -12.26 -6.65 3.97
CA TYR A 308 -13.68 -6.30 3.86
C TYR A 308 -14.06 -5.09 4.73
N ASP A 309 -13.56 -5.06 5.96
CA ASP A 309 -13.79 -3.95 6.89
C ASP A 309 -13.18 -2.64 6.39
N LEU A 310 -11.91 -2.64 5.95
CA LEU A 310 -11.25 -1.47 5.38
C LEU A 310 -11.89 -0.99 4.06
N ALA A 311 -12.44 -1.92 3.27
CA ALA A 311 -13.18 -1.59 2.05
C ALA A 311 -14.60 -1.06 2.33
N GLU A 312 -15.09 -1.17 3.56
CA GLU A 312 -16.49 -0.98 3.94
C GLU A 312 -17.46 -1.83 3.08
N LYS A 313 -17.07 -3.08 2.81
CA LYS A 313 -17.85 -4.04 2.01
C LYS A 313 -18.19 -5.28 2.80
N THR A 314 -19.26 -5.95 2.39
CA THR A 314 -19.59 -7.30 2.85
C THR A 314 -19.39 -8.31 1.72
N PRO A 315 -18.93 -9.54 2.02
CA PRO A 315 -18.81 -10.58 1.02
C PRO A 315 -20.15 -10.95 0.39
N ARG A 316 -20.11 -11.52 -0.83
CA ARG A 316 -21.31 -12.08 -1.45
C ARG A 316 -21.83 -13.25 -0.62
N ILE A 317 -23.12 -13.20 -0.32
CA ILE A 317 -23.86 -14.33 0.25
C ILE A 317 -24.43 -15.13 -0.95
N PRO A 318 -24.05 -16.41 -1.13
CA PRO A 318 -24.65 -17.25 -2.16
C PRO A 318 -26.17 -17.32 -1.97
N GLU A 319 -26.92 -17.28 -3.07
CA GLU A 319 -28.35 -17.58 -3.03
C GLU A 319 -28.50 -19.05 -2.63
N GLY A 320 -29.21 -19.32 -1.54
CA GLY A 320 -29.49 -20.68 -1.11
C GLY A 320 -30.29 -21.42 -2.18
N HIS A 321 -29.83 -22.61 -2.56
CA HIS A 321 -30.60 -23.55 -3.37
C HIS A 321 -31.62 -24.31 -2.54
#